data_AF-A0A0G1U2T2-F1
#
_entry.id   AF-A0A0G1U2T2-F1
#
_cell.length_a   1.000
_cell.length_b   1.000
_cell.length_c   1.000
_cell.angle_alpha   90.00
_cell.angle_beta   90.00
_cell.angle_gamma   90.00
#
_symmetry.space_group_name_H-M   'P 1'
#
loop_
_entity.id
_entity.type
_entity.pdbx_description
1 polymer ?
#
loop_
_entity_poly.entity_id
_entity_poly.type
_entity_poly.pdbx_seq_one_letter_code
_entity_poly.pdbx_strand_id
1 'polypeptide(L)'
;MALIRPQDALFGLLLLPRLNRKTIIPIATGALVIFLPQLLAWQALYSKFWVSPYLDRGYGFNFWQPHLFEVLFSPRIGLILWTPMVAIASVGFFFREFPKATNRWSMLILIFLELYLVASWTTWWQGASFSGRMFISLLPLLSLGLASVFTKLQKLRMKPFAIVLSIILPLSVINALLMIFFLLKN
;
A
#
# COMPACT_ATOMS: atom_id res chain seq x y z
N MET A 1 -3.14 1.19 16.41
CA MET A 1 -2.10 0.86 15.38
C MET A 1 -2.28 1.58 14.03
N ALA A 2 -3.48 2.01 13.62
CA ALA A 2 -3.76 2.55 12.27
C ALA A 2 -3.24 3.98 11.95
N LEU A 3 -2.53 4.64 12.86
CA LEU A 3 -2.01 6.02 12.66
C LEU A 3 -0.50 6.15 12.90
N ILE A 4 0.21 5.02 12.97
CA ILE A 4 1.65 5.01 13.25
C ILE A 4 2.48 5.13 11.96
N ARG A 5 1.90 4.78 10.80
CA ARG A 5 2.62 4.84 9.51
C ARG A 5 2.43 6.21 8.85
N PRO A 6 3.50 7.01 8.68
CA PRO A 6 3.40 8.36 8.10
C PRO A 6 2.78 8.36 6.69
N GLN A 7 3.02 7.29 5.93
CA GLN A 7 2.54 7.11 4.58
C GLN A 7 1.00 6.98 4.45
N ASP A 8 0.30 6.47 5.48
CA ASP A 8 -1.16 6.29 5.42
C ASP A 8 -1.88 7.65 5.38
N ALA A 9 -1.20 8.73 5.83
CA ALA A 9 -1.70 10.09 5.71
C ALA A 9 -1.88 10.54 4.25
N LEU A 10 -1.17 9.92 3.29
CA LEU A 10 -1.29 10.22 1.87
C LEU A 10 -2.70 9.95 1.34
N PHE A 11 -3.40 8.94 1.86
CA PHE A 11 -4.78 8.67 1.45
C PHE A 11 -5.75 9.77 1.88
N GLY A 12 -5.39 10.56 2.90
CA GLY A 12 -6.11 11.78 3.25
C GLY A 12 -6.16 12.80 2.11
N LEU A 13 -5.15 12.81 1.22
CA LEU A 13 -5.12 13.67 0.03
C LEU A 13 -6.29 13.40 -0.93
N LEU A 14 -6.80 12.17 -0.99
CA LEU A 14 -7.98 11.84 -1.80
C LEU A 14 -9.26 12.47 -1.27
N LEU A 15 -9.29 12.76 0.03
CA LEU A 15 -10.46 13.32 0.69
C LEU A 15 -10.46 14.85 0.62
N LEU A 16 -9.29 15.49 0.48
CA LEU A 16 -9.15 16.96 0.42
C LEU A 16 -10.12 17.65 -0.56
N PRO A 17 -10.32 17.17 -1.81
CA PRO A 17 -11.24 17.81 -2.75
C PRO A 17 -12.71 17.72 -2.34
N ARG A 18 -13.03 16.85 -1.37
CA ARG A 18 -14.39 16.61 -0.86
C ARG A 18 -14.61 17.21 0.53
N LEU A 19 -13.61 17.84 1.13
CA LEU A 19 -13.72 18.47 2.44
C LEU A 19 -14.44 19.81 2.33
N ASN A 20 -15.57 19.93 3.02
CA ASN A 20 -16.29 21.19 3.24
C ASN A 20 -16.40 21.49 4.74
N ARG A 21 -16.70 22.74 5.13
CA ARG A 21 -16.88 23.11 6.56
C ARG A 21 -17.87 22.22 7.31
N LYS A 22 -18.91 21.72 6.62
CA LYS A 22 -19.91 20.81 7.18
C LYS A 22 -19.39 19.38 7.42
N THR A 23 -18.40 18.93 6.68
CA THR A 23 -17.84 17.58 6.80
C THR A 23 -16.56 17.55 7.62
N ILE A 24 -15.78 18.64 7.66
CA ILE A 24 -14.49 18.64 8.35
C ILE A 24 -14.65 18.57 9.87
N ILE A 25 -15.65 19.24 10.43
CA ILE A 25 -15.91 19.24 11.88
C ILE A 25 -16.25 17.83 12.38
N PRO A 26 -17.26 17.11 11.83
CA PRO A 26 -17.56 15.75 12.28
C PRO A 26 -16.43 14.75 12.02
N ILE A 27 -15.66 14.91 10.94
CA ILE A 27 -14.48 14.07 10.67
C ILE A 27 -13.40 14.31 11.73
N ALA A 28 -13.11 15.58 12.04
CA ALA A 28 -12.08 15.93 13.03
C ALA A 28 -12.48 15.48 14.44
N THR A 29 -13.74 15.67 14.85
CA THR A 29 -14.21 15.21 16.16
C THR A 29 -14.21 13.70 16.25
N GLY A 30 -14.68 12.99 15.21
CA GLY A 30 -14.64 11.53 15.16
C GLY A 30 -13.20 10.98 15.22
N ALA A 31 -12.28 11.58 14.47
CA ALA A 31 -10.86 11.22 14.50
C ALA A 31 -10.26 11.44 15.89
N LEU A 32 -10.57 12.56 16.56
CA LEU A 32 -10.10 12.85 17.91
C LEU A 32 -10.61 11.82 18.91
N VAL A 33 -11.91 11.49 18.89
CA VAL A 33 -12.52 10.52 19.81
C VAL A 33 -11.90 9.13 19.63
N ILE A 34 -11.68 8.70 18.38
CA ILE A 34 -11.07 7.40 18.08
C ILE A 34 -9.58 7.39 18.46
N PHE A 35 -8.88 8.50 18.31
CA PHE A 35 -7.44 8.58 18.59
C PHE A 35 -7.14 8.87 20.07
N LEU A 36 -8.11 9.34 20.85
CA LEU A 36 -7.92 9.67 22.26
C LEU A 36 -7.41 8.50 23.11
N PRO A 37 -7.94 7.26 23.01
CA PRO A 37 -7.39 6.11 23.74
C PRO A 37 -5.92 5.84 23.40
N GLN A 38 -5.52 6.06 22.14
CA GLN A 38 -4.14 5.88 21.69
C GLN A 38 -3.21 6.95 22.30
N LEU A 39 -3.66 8.21 22.38
CA LEU A 39 -2.91 9.29 23.03
C LEU A 39 -2.72 9.06 24.53
N LEU A 40 -3.79 8.64 25.22
CA LEU A 40 -3.73 8.30 26.64
C LEU A 40 -2.81 7.11 26.90
N ALA A 41 -2.84 6.09 26.04
CA ALA A 41 -1.93 4.96 26.12
C ALA A 41 -0.47 5.39 25.97
N TRP A 42 -0.16 6.30 25.03
CA TRP A 42 1.20 6.82 24.89
C TRP A 42 1.66 7.65 26.09
N GLN A 43 0.77 8.48 26.65
CA GLN A 43 1.09 9.26 27.84
C GLN A 43 1.33 8.35 29.06
N ALA A 44 0.55 7.28 29.22
CA ALA A 44 0.69 6.33 30.31
C ALA A 44 1.96 5.47 30.19
N LEU A 45 2.36 5.07 28.97
CA LEU A 45 3.48 4.14 28.76
C LEU A 45 4.82 4.83 28.54
N TYR A 46 4.84 5.96 27.82
CA TYR A 46 6.05 6.62 27.35
C TYR A 46 6.20 8.04 27.89
N SER A 47 5.25 8.53 28.68
CA SER A 47 5.18 9.92 29.17
C SER A 47 5.28 10.96 28.05
N LYS A 48 4.82 10.59 26.85
CA LYS A 48 4.83 11.41 25.63
C LYS A 48 3.49 11.28 24.93
N PHE A 49 2.98 12.37 24.37
CA PHE A 49 1.75 12.38 23.55
C PHE A 49 1.96 11.89 22.11
N TRP A 50 3.20 11.67 21.70
CA TRP A 50 3.53 11.12 20.38
C TRP A 50 4.81 10.30 20.46
N VAL A 51 4.75 9.07 19.97
CA VAL A 51 5.92 8.19 19.83
C VAL A 51 5.81 7.48 18.49
N SER A 52 6.79 7.73 17.61
CA SER A 52 6.88 7.02 16.34
C SER A 52 8.05 6.04 16.37
N PRO A 53 7.81 4.72 16.30
CA PRO A 53 8.90 3.74 16.17
C PRO A 53 9.65 3.84 14.83
N TYR A 54 9.11 4.61 13.87
CA TYR A 54 9.67 4.77 12.53
C TYR A 54 10.61 5.98 12.37
N LEU A 55 10.59 6.92 13.34
CA LEU A 55 11.37 8.17 13.33
C LEU A 55 12.34 8.26 14.52
N ASP A 56 12.47 7.20 15.30
CA ASP A 56 13.31 7.17 16.50
C ASP A 56 14.57 6.33 16.25
N ARG A 57 15.63 6.54 17.04
CA ARG A 57 16.89 5.75 17.00
C ARG A 57 17.63 5.70 15.65
N GLY A 58 17.76 6.83 14.96
CA GLY A 58 18.58 6.95 13.73
C GLY A 58 17.88 6.48 12.45
N TYR A 59 16.62 6.04 12.55
CA TYR A 59 15.77 5.80 11.40
C TYR A 59 15.09 7.11 10.95
N GLY A 60 15.16 7.38 9.66
CA GLY A 60 14.59 8.58 9.05
C GLY A 60 14.35 8.40 7.57
N PHE A 61 14.11 9.52 6.88
CA PHE A 61 13.91 9.54 5.43
C PHE A 61 15.07 10.24 4.74
N ASN A 62 15.66 9.58 3.75
CA ASN A 62 16.55 10.17 2.77
C ASN A 62 15.83 10.26 1.43
N PHE A 63 15.21 11.42 1.18
CA PHE A 63 14.51 11.67 -0.07
C PHE A 63 15.44 11.89 -1.27
N TRP A 64 16.74 12.12 -1.02
CA TRP A 64 17.70 12.37 -2.11
C TRP A 64 18.26 11.08 -2.71
N GLN A 65 18.18 9.97 -1.99
CA GLN A 65 18.68 8.66 -2.44
C GLN A 65 17.64 7.56 -2.16
N PRO A 66 16.50 7.57 -2.87
CA PRO A 66 15.47 6.56 -2.67
C PRO A 66 15.83 5.22 -3.33
N HIS A 67 15.67 4.13 -2.60
CA HIS A 67 15.93 2.75 -3.06
C HIS A 67 14.77 2.16 -3.89
N LEU A 68 14.33 2.86 -4.94
CA LEU A 68 13.14 2.49 -5.72
C LEU A 68 13.29 1.13 -6.40
N PHE A 69 14.44 0.88 -7.02
CA PHE A 69 14.70 -0.38 -7.73
C PHE A 69 14.79 -1.55 -6.76
N GLU A 70 15.44 -1.37 -5.63
CA GLU A 70 15.57 -2.43 -4.63
C GLU A 70 14.20 -2.74 -3.98
N VAL A 71 13.38 -1.72 -3.70
CA VAL A 71 12.03 -1.93 -3.17
C VAL A 71 11.13 -2.71 -4.14
N LEU A 72 11.29 -2.51 -5.45
CA LEU A 72 10.47 -3.21 -6.45
C LEU A 72 11.00 -4.62 -6.78
N PHE A 73 12.32 -4.76 -6.94
CA PHE A 73 12.93 -5.92 -7.59
C PHE A 73 13.99 -6.63 -6.74
N SER A 74 14.21 -6.24 -5.48
CA SER A 74 15.19 -6.91 -4.63
C SER A 74 14.86 -8.41 -4.48
N PRO A 75 15.86 -9.30 -4.63
CA PRO A 75 15.66 -10.74 -4.46
C PRO A 75 15.20 -11.14 -3.05
N ARG A 76 15.37 -10.29 -2.04
CA ARG A 76 15.01 -10.61 -0.64
C ARG A 76 13.59 -10.17 -0.24
N ILE A 77 13.09 -9.10 -0.85
CA ILE A 77 11.93 -8.33 -0.34
C ILE A 77 11.22 -7.50 -1.43
N GLY A 78 11.68 -7.57 -2.68
CA GLY A 78 11.14 -6.79 -3.79
C GLY A 78 9.65 -7.04 -4.00
N LEU A 79 8.85 -5.97 -4.03
CA LEU A 79 7.40 -6.03 -4.11
C LEU A 79 6.90 -6.81 -5.35
N ILE A 80 7.46 -6.53 -6.52
CA ILE A 80 7.02 -7.16 -7.78
C ILE A 80 7.52 -8.60 -7.87
N LEU A 81 8.75 -8.85 -7.43
CA LEU A 81 9.38 -10.17 -7.51
C LEU A 81 8.66 -11.18 -6.60
N TRP A 82 8.33 -10.76 -5.38
CA TRP A 82 7.65 -11.61 -4.40
C TRP A 82 6.13 -11.58 -4.55
N THR A 83 5.57 -10.53 -5.17
CA THR A 83 4.11 -10.41 -5.35
C THR A 83 3.78 -9.99 -6.79
N PRO A 84 3.91 -10.90 -7.77
CA PRO A 84 3.72 -10.59 -9.20
C PRO A 84 2.33 -10.04 -9.52
N MET A 85 1.34 -10.36 -8.67
CA MET A 85 -0.02 -9.87 -8.75
C MET A 85 -0.10 -8.33 -8.67
N VAL A 86 0.84 -7.68 -7.99
CA VAL A 86 0.98 -6.20 -7.93
C VAL A 86 1.33 -5.63 -9.30
N ALA A 87 2.17 -6.31 -10.09
CA ALA A 87 2.50 -5.86 -11.45
C ALA A 87 1.27 -5.94 -12.36
N ILE A 88 0.51 -7.04 -12.29
CA ILE A 88 -0.73 -7.20 -13.07
C ILE A 88 -1.77 -6.14 -12.69
N ALA A 89 -1.93 -5.90 -11.38
CA ALA A 89 -2.79 -4.84 -10.85
C ALA A 89 -2.40 -3.46 -11.40
N SER A 90 -1.10 -3.17 -11.41
CA SER A 90 -0.55 -1.90 -11.92
C SER A 90 -0.82 -1.71 -13.41
N VAL A 91 -0.67 -2.76 -14.21
CA VAL A 91 -0.99 -2.73 -15.65
C VAL A 91 -2.49 -2.48 -15.88
N GLY A 92 -3.34 -3.01 -15.01
CA GLY A 92 -4.79 -2.81 -15.07
C GLY A 92 -5.26 -1.36 -15.05
N PHE A 93 -4.50 -0.46 -14.42
CA PHE A 93 -4.80 0.98 -14.41
C PHE A 93 -4.75 1.61 -15.80
N PHE A 94 -4.00 1.04 -16.75
CA PHE A 94 -3.96 1.54 -18.13
C PHE A 94 -5.18 1.14 -18.96
N PHE A 95 -5.94 0.13 -18.53
CA PHE A 95 -7.09 -0.40 -19.28
C PHE A 95 -8.43 0.19 -18.88
N ARG A 96 -8.50 0.94 -17.78
CA ARG A 96 -9.75 1.47 -17.24
C ARG A 96 -9.91 2.95 -17.53
N GLU A 97 -11.04 3.28 -18.14
CA GLU A 97 -11.60 4.63 -18.08
C GLU A 97 -12.29 4.76 -16.73
N PHE A 98 -11.67 5.52 -15.82
CA PHE A 98 -12.29 5.83 -14.53
C PHE A 98 -13.34 6.93 -14.72
N PRO A 99 -14.45 6.94 -13.94
CA PRO A 99 -15.41 8.03 -13.96
C PRO A 99 -14.72 9.38 -13.71
N LYS A 100 -15.19 10.45 -14.34
CA LYS A 100 -14.61 11.81 -14.21
C LYS A 100 -14.35 12.24 -12.75
N ALA A 101 -15.17 11.75 -11.80
CA ALA A 101 -15.08 12.07 -10.38
C ALA A 101 -13.93 11.39 -9.62
N THR A 102 -13.26 10.40 -10.22
CA THR A 102 -12.14 9.71 -9.59
C THR A 102 -11.01 9.58 -10.62
N ASN A 103 -10.11 10.56 -10.56
CA ASN A 103 -9.03 10.75 -11.52
C ASN A 103 -7.99 9.63 -11.41
N ARG A 104 -7.78 8.90 -12.52
CA ARG A 104 -6.75 7.85 -12.63
C ARG A 104 -5.36 8.35 -12.20
N TRP A 105 -5.05 9.60 -12.51
CA TRP A 105 -3.76 10.21 -12.23
C TRP A 105 -3.56 10.38 -10.74
N SER A 106 -4.60 10.75 -9.99
CA SER A 106 -4.53 10.87 -8.53
C SER A 106 -4.19 9.51 -7.87
N MET A 107 -4.74 8.41 -8.39
CA MET A 107 -4.40 7.07 -7.87
C MET A 107 -2.97 6.66 -8.20
N LEU A 108 -2.52 6.88 -9.44
CA LEU A 108 -1.15 6.58 -9.85
C LEU A 108 -0.13 7.41 -9.07
N ILE A 109 -0.43 8.69 -8.84
CA ILE A 109 0.38 9.57 -8.00
C ILE A 109 0.47 9.02 -6.58
N LEU A 110 -0.62 8.51 -6.00
CA LEU A 110 -0.58 7.91 -4.65
C LEU A 110 0.22 6.62 -4.59
N ILE A 111 0.08 5.73 -5.58
CA ILE A 111 0.90 4.52 -5.67
C ILE A 111 2.38 4.90 -5.75
N PHE A 112 2.71 5.89 -6.58
CA PHE A 112 4.08 6.35 -6.74
C PHE A 112 4.61 7.04 -5.48
N LEU A 113 3.79 7.88 -4.83
CA LEU A 113 4.18 8.61 -3.63
C LEU A 113 4.38 7.66 -2.46
N GLU A 114 3.53 6.63 -2.31
CA GLU A 114 3.73 5.54 -1.35
C GLU A 114 5.04 4.80 -1.63
N LEU A 115 5.27 4.39 -2.88
CA LEU A 115 6.51 3.73 -3.30
C LEU A 115 7.75 4.59 -2.98
N TYR A 116 7.66 5.89 -3.27
CA TYR A 116 8.72 6.84 -3.03
C TYR A 116 9.00 7.04 -1.55
N LEU A 117 7.95 7.20 -0.71
CA LEU A 117 8.11 7.32 0.73
C LEU A 117 8.78 6.08 1.33
N VAL A 118 8.32 4.90 0.95
CA VAL A 118 8.89 3.62 1.44
C VAL A 118 10.33 3.47 0.97
N ALA A 119 10.63 3.79 -0.28
CA ALA A 119 11.98 3.74 -0.84
C ALA A 119 12.94 4.78 -0.23
N SER A 120 12.41 5.92 0.19
CA SER A 120 13.19 6.98 0.86
C SER A 120 13.46 6.65 2.33
N TRP A 121 12.82 5.63 2.90
CA TRP A 121 13.00 5.31 4.31
C TRP A 121 14.31 4.54 4.51
N THR A 122 15.06 4.90 5.56
CA THR A 122 16.36 4.30 5.94
C THR A 122 16.34 2.78 6.04
N THR A 123 15.19 2.19 6.39
CA THR A 123 14.98 0.72 6.39
C THR A 123 13.92 0.33 5.37
N TRP A 124 14.13 0.74 4.11
CA TRP A 124 13.31 0.34 2.96
C TRP A 124 13.11 -1.18 2.86
N TRP A 125 14.04 -1.95 3.44
CA TRP A 125 13.96 -3.40 3.49
C TRP A 125 12.99 -3.98 4.53
N GLN A 126 12.40 -3.14 5.40
CA GLN A 126 11.30 -3.49 6.30
C GLN A 126 11.58 -4.71 7.21
N GLY A 127 12.87 -4.92 7.55
CA GLY A 127 13.31 -6.04 8.38
C GLY A 127 13.14 -7.41 7.71
N ALA A 128 13.02 -8.48 8.50
CA ALA A 128 12.81 -9.86 8.02
C ALA A 128 11.33 -10.11 7.67
N SER A 129 10.82 -9.36 6.70
CA SER A 129 9.42 -9.46 6.24
C SER A 129 9.34 -10.14 4.88
N PHE A 130 8.35 -11.02 4.69
CA PHE A 130 7.99 -11.52 3.36
C PHE A 130 7.30 -10.41 2.56
N SER A 131 7.91 -9.98 1.44
CA SER A 131 7.46 -8.83 0.62
C SER A 131 7.39 -7.51 1.41
N GLY A 132 6.96 -6.43 0.75
CA GLY A 132 6.83 -5.10 1.34
C GLY A 132 5.50 -4.90 2.06
N ARG A 133 5.46 -5.15 3.37
CA ARG A 133 4.25 -4.97 4.22
C ARG A 133 3.72 -3.55 4.25
N MET A 134 4.56 -2.57 3.98
CA MET A 134 4.18 -1.16 3.87
C MET A 134 3.18 -0.90 2.75
N PHE A 135 3.11 -1.77 1.73
CA PHE A 135 2.22 -1.61 0.59
C PHE A 135 0.80 -2.16 0.81
N ILE A 136 0.47 -2.65 2.01
CA ILE A 136 -0.88 -3.14 2.32
C ILE A 136 -1.93 -2.06 2.10
N SER A 137 -1.61 -0.80 2.39
CA SER A 137 -2.52 0.33 2.19
C SER A 137 -2.86 0.58 0.71
N LEU A 138 -2.03 0.08 -0.22
CA LEU A 138 -2.32 0.13 -1.66
C LEU A 138 -3.24 -0.98 -2.16
N LEU A 139 -3.52 -2.02 -1.37
CA LEU A 139 -4.35 -3.15 -1.81
C LEU A 139 -5.72 -2.73 -2.36
N PRO A 140 -6.47 -1.79 -1.74
CA PRO A 140 -7.73 -1.32 -2.30
C PRO A 140 -7.56 -0.69 -3.69
N LEU A 141 -6.51 0.11 -3.90
CA LEU A 141 -6.22 0.70 -5.21
C LEU A 141 -5.84 -0.40 -6.22
N LEU A 142 -4.92 -1.28 -5.85
CA LEU A 142 -4.49 -2.39 -6.71
C LEU A 142 -5.66 -3.31 -7.10
N SER A 143 -6.64 -3.51 -6.21
CA SER A 143 -7.86 -4.27 -6.52
C SER A 143 -8.67 -3.65 -7.66
N LEU A 144 -8.72 -2.31 -7.75
CA LEU A 144 -9.38 -1.61 -8.87
C LEU A 144 -8.63 -1.83 -10.18
N GLY A 145 -7.29 -1.81 -10.13
CA GLY A 145 -6.43 -2.17 -11.25
C GLY A 145 -6.71 -3.60 -11.72
N LEU A 146 -6.66 -4.58 -10.81
CA LEU A 146 -7.00 -5.98 -11.13
C LEU A 146 -8.39 -6.10 -11.74
N ALA A 147 -9.42 -5.53 -11.13
CA ALA A 147 -10.80 -5.58 -11.65
C ALA A 147 -10.87 -5.13 -13.12
N SER A 148 -10.06 -4.15 -13.51
CA SER A 148 -9.96 -3.65 -14.88
C SER A 148 -9.40 -4.69 -15.85
N VAL A 149 -8.35 -5.41 -15.45
CA VAL A 149 -7.80 -6.54 -16.21
C VAL A 149 -8.87 -7.61 -16.40
N PHE A 150 -9.57 -7.98 -15.33
CA PHE A 150 -10.66 -8.97 -15.39
C PHE A 150 -11.78 -8.55 -16.34
N THR A 151 -12.22 -7.29 -16.26
CA THR A 151 -13.24 -6.77 -17.19
C THR A 151 -12.76 -6.84 -18.65
N LYS A 152 -11.49 -6.55 -18.92
CA LYS A 152 -10.92 -6.65 -20.28
C LYS A 152 -10.85 -8.10 -20.76
N LEU A 153 -10.42 -9.04 -19.91
CA LEU A 153 -10.37 -10.47 -20.24
C LEU A 153 -11.76 -11.05 -20.49
N GLN A 154 -12.78 -10.62 -19.74
CA GLN A 154 -14.17 -11.00 -19.99
C GLN A 154 -14.68 -10.46 -21.34
N LYS A 155 -14.30 -9.24 -21.73
CA LYS A 155 -14.59 -8.71 -23.08
C LYS A 155 -13.93 -9.53 -24.19
N LEU A 156 -12.79 -10.17 -23.93
CA LEU A 156 -12.15 -11.15 -24.81
C LEU A 156 -12.81 -12.54 -24.76
N ARG A 157 -14.03 -12.64 -24.20
CA ARG A 157 -14.83 -13.87 -24.04
C ARG A 157 -14.20 -14.94 -23.13
N MET A 158 -13.22 -14.59 -22.31
CA MET A 158 -12.73 -15.51 -21.28
C MET A 158 -13.78 -15.68 -20.17
N LYS A 159 -14.18 -16.93 -19.91
CA LYS A 159 -15.09 -17.23 -18.80
C LYS A 159 -14.41 -16.91 -17.45
N PRO A 160 -15.13 -16.38 -16.44
CA PRO A 160 -14.53 -16.08 -15.13
C PRO A 160 -13.77 -17.26 -14.52
N PHE A 161 -14.32 -18.46 -14.65
CA PHE A 161 -13.68 -19.70 -14.20
C PHE A 161 -12.32 -19.95 -14.88
N ALA A 162 -12.21 -19.69 -16.18
CA ALA A 162 -10.96 -19.82 -16.91
C ALA A 162 -9.91 -18.80 -16.42
N ILE A 163 -10.32 -17.57 -16.10
CA ILE A 163 -9.40 -16.54 -15.57
C ILE A 163 -8.89 -16.93 -14.18
N VAL A 164 -9.76 -17.45 -13.31
CA VAL A 164 -9.36 -17.95 -11.97
C VAL A 164 -8.35 -19.08 -12.11
N LEU A 165 -8.64 -20.07 -12.96
CA LEU A 165 -7.80 -21.26 -13.12
C LEU A 165 -6.46 -20.96 -13.80
N SER A 166 -6.44 -20.05 -14.78
CA SER A 166 -5.23 -19.75 -15.57
C SER A 166 -4.34 -18.65 -15.00
N ILE A 167 -4.89 -17.74 -14.18
CA ILE A 167 -4.14 -16.58 -13.67
C ILE A 167 -4.09 -16.57 -12.14
N ILE A 168 -5.25 -16.56 -11.47
CA ILE A 168 -5.28 -16.38 -10.01
C ILE A 168 -4.65 -17.56 -9.29
N LEU A 169 -5.06 -18.78 -9.66
CA LEU A 169 -4.62 -19.99 -8.96
C LEU A 169 -3.11 -20.22 -9.10
N PRO A 170 -2.49 -20.13 -10.30
CA PRO A 170 -1.04 -20.23 -10.44
C PRO A 170 -0.29 -19.15 -9.66
N LEU A 171 -0.74 -17.89 -9.72
CA LEU A 171 -0.08 -16.80 -8.99
C LEU A 171 -0.19 -16.96 -7.47
N SER A 172 -1.32 -17.47 -6.98
CA SER A 172 -1.52 -17.75 -5.56
C SER A 172 -0.64 -18.89 -5.09
N VAL A 173 -0.51 -19.95 -5.91
CA VAL A 173 0.40 -21.07 -5.65
C VAL A 173 1.86 -20.61 -5.68
N ILE A 174 2.26 -19.81 -6.66
CA ILE A 174 3.62 -19.22 -6.73
C ILE A 174 3.88 -18.40 -5.47
N ASN A 175 2.95 -17.54 -5.05
CA ASN A 175 3.11 -16.73 -3.86
C ASN A 175 3.25 -17.59 -2.58
N ALA A 176 2.47 -18.68 -2.48
CA ALA A 176 2.57 -19.62 -1.36
C ALA A 176 3.91 -20.38 -1.37
N LEU A 177 4.38 -20.84 -2.54
CA LEU A 177 5.67 -21.51 -2.69
C LEU A 177 6.84 -20.57 -2.35
N LEU A 178 6.76 -19.31 -2.80
CA LEU A 178 7.72 -18.28 -2.45
C LEU A 178 7.73 -18.03 -0.94
N MET A 179 6.55 -17.99 -0.29
CA MET A 179 6.46 -17.85 1.16
C MET A 179 7.13 -19.00 1.90
N ILE A 180 6.91 -20.24 1.47
CA ILE A 180 7.58 -21.42 2.04
C ILE A 180 9.09 -21.33 1.82
N PHE A 181 9.54 -20.98 0.61
CA PHE A 181 10.96 -20.81 0.30
C PHE A 181 11.62 -19.74 1.17
N PHE A 182 10.94 -18.63 1.43
CA PHE A 182 11.41 -17.58 2.31
C PHE A 182 11.55 -18.06 3.76
N LEU A 183 10.58 -18.84 4.25
CA LEU A 183 10.61 -19.43 5.60
C LEU A 183 11.70 -20.48 5.79
N LEU A 184 12.07 -21.21 4.73
CA LEU A 184 13.13 -22.22 4.78
C LEU A 184 14.54 -21.63 4.72
N LYS A 185 14.68 -20.39 4.22
CA LYS A 185 15.98 -19.74 4.00
C LYS A 185 16.42 -18.85 5.18
N ASN A 186 15.51 -18.48 6.08
CA ASN A 186 15.76 -17.71 7.29
C ASN A 186 15.69 -18.59 8.53
#